data_AF-A0A963VVG0-F1
#
_entry.id   AF-A0A963VVG0-F1
#
_cell.length_a   1.000
_cell.length_b   1.000
_cell.length_c   1.000
_cell.angle_alpha   90.00
_cell.angle_beta   90.00
_cell.angle_gamma   90.00
#
_symmetry.space_group_name_H-M   'P 1'
#
loop_
_entity.id
_entity.type
_entity.pdbx_description
1 polymer ?
#
loop_
_entity_poly.entity_id
_entity_poly.type
_entity_poly.pdbx_seq_one_letter_code
_entity_poly.pdbx_strand_id
1 'polypeptide(L)'
;MTEAIEYLQKARTALMAFDPAKAEEWLHKFETELRKHRLPQDAVADCAAELSIIHGLAGAACDGVAAAQRQLTEILKLSRNLDTYDSAGQKKIAQVGLETAKRF
;
A
#
# COMPACT_ATOMS: atom_id res chain seq x y z
N MET A 1 28.70 7.40 -17.32
CA MET A 1 27.44 7.22 -16.58
C MET A 1 27.46 8.17 -15.41
N THR A 2 26.47 9.06 -15.30
CA THR A 2 26.34 10.05 -14.22
C THR A 2 25.85 9.37 -12.95
N GLU A 3 26.47 9.63 -11.80
CA GLU A 3 26.08 9.03 -10.50
C GLU A 3 24.58 9.18 -10.18
N ALA A 4 23.94 10.22 -10.72
CA ALA A 4 22.50 10.47 -10.60
C ALA A 4 21.62 9.33 -11.16
N ILE A 5 21.94 8.75 -12.32
CA ILE A 5 21.10 7.65 -12.89
C ILE A 5 21.22 6.38 -12.03
N GLU A 6 22.38 6.15 -11.43
CA GLU A 6 22.60 4.98 -10.57
C GLU A 6 21.76 5.02 -9.31
N TYR A 7 21.55 6.22 -8.73
CA TYR A 7 20.65 6.37 -7.59
C TYR A 7 19.21 6.02 -7.95
N LEU A 8 18.73 6.40 -9.14
CA LEU A 8 17.40 6.04 -9.60
C LEU A 8 17.26 4.52 -9.84
N GLN A 9 18.26 3.89 -10.47
CA GLN A 9 18.27 2.44 -10.67
C GLN A 9 18.29 1.67 -9.34
N LYS A 10 19.03 2.17 -8.34
CA LYS A 10 19.02 1.61 -6.97
C LYS A 10 17.68 1.81 -6.28
N ALA A 11 17.04 2.97 -6.44
CA ALA A 11 15.71 3.24 -5.91
C ALA A 11 14.67 2.28 -6.48
N ARG A 12 14.66 2.08 -7.81
CA ARG A 12 13.81 1.09 -8.48
C ARG A 12 14.05 -0.31 -7.95
N THR A 13 15.31 -0.72 -7.84
CA THR A 13 15.66 -2.06 -7.34
C THR A 13 15.13 -2.27 -5.92
N ALA A 14 15.22 -1.26 -5.05
CA ALA A 14 14.66 -1.31 -3.71
C ALA A 14 13.13 -1.41 -3.71
N LEU A 15 12.43 -0.65 -4.56
CA LEU A 15 10.98 -0.78 -4.73
C LEU A 15 10.55 -2.18 -5.20
N MET A 16 11.27 -2.75 -6.17
CA MET A 16 11.01 -4.11 -6.64
C MET A 16 11.29 -5.18 -5.57
N ALA A 17 12.17 -4.88 -4.61
CA ALA A 17 12.44 -5.71 -3.44
C ALA A 17 11.47 -5.45 -2.27
N PHE A 18 10.41 -4.67 -2.48
CA PHE A 18 9.44 -4.27 -1.45
C PHE A 18 10.06 -3.52 -0.26
N ASP A 19 11.13 -2.77 -0.50
CA ASP A 19 11.82 -1.93 0.49
C ASP A 19 11.62 -0.44 0.16
N PRO A 20 10.46 0.15 0.51
CA PRO A 20 10.15 1.54 0.17
C PRO A 20 11.02 2.54 0.94
N ALA A 21 11.47 2.20 2.16
CA ALA A 21 12.34 3.07 2.94
C ALA A 21 13.70 3.24 2.26
N LYS A 22 14.29 2.15 1.79
CA LYS A 22 15.55 2.20 1.06
C LYS A 22 15.40 2.86 -0.31
N ALA A 23 14.25 2.71 -0.97
CA ALA A 23 13.96 3.45 -2.19
C ALA A 23 13.95 4.97 -1.95
N GLU A 24 13.30 5.42 -0.87
CA GLU A 24 13.27 6.82 -0.45
C GLU A 24 14.69 7.36 -0.17
N GLU A 25 15.54 6.60 0.52
CA GLU A 25 16.93 6.99 0.76
C GLU A 25 17.70 7.25 -0.55
N TRP A 26 17.52 6.39 -1.57
CA TRP A 26 18.18 6.56 -2.85
C TRP A 26 17.63 7.76 -3.63
N LEU A 27 16.31 8.00 -3.59
CA LEU A 27 15.70 9.19 -4.17
C LEU A 27 16.21 10.47 -3.51
N HIS A 28 16.39 10.47 -2.19
CA HIS A 28 16.94 11.63 -1.48
C HIS A 28 18.41 11.91 -1.86
N LYS A 29 19.20 10.85 -2.08
CA LYS A 29 20.59 10.98 -2.60
C LYS A 29 20.59 11.56 -4.02
N PHE A 30 19.68 11.11 -4.88
CA PHE A 30 19.49 11.69 -6.21
C PHE A 30 19.14 13.17 -6.15
N GLU A 31 18.16 13.57 -5.33
CA GLU A 31 17.79 14.98 -5.15
C GLU A 31 18.95 15.84 -4.64
N THR A 32 19.71 15.32 -3.67
CA THR A 32 20.89 15.98 -3.13
C THR A 32 21.94 16.21 -4.21
N GLU A 33 22.11 15.23 -5.10
CA GLU A 33 23.06 15.31 -6.22
C GLU A 33 22.62 16.37 -7.25
N LEU A 34 21.33 16.44 -7.57
CA LEU A 34 20.78 17.47 -8.46
C LEU A 34 20.93 18.90 -7.93
N ARG A 35 20.93 19.07 -6.61
CA ARG A 35 21.15 20.40 -6.00
C ARG A 35 22.60 20.86 -6.13
N LYS A 36 23.55 19.93 -6.21
CA LYS A 36 24.99 20.22 -6.28
C LYS A 36 25.48 20.33 -7.72
N HIS A 37 24.96 19.48 -8.60
CA HIS A 37 25.43 19.34 -9.96
C HIS A 37 24.27 19.43 -10.95
N ARG A 38 24.50 20.17 -12.03
CA ARG A 38 23.54 20.23 -13.13
C ARG A 38 23.65 18.94 -13.94
N LEU A 39 22.51 18.30 -14.20
CA LEU A 39 22.47 17.16 -15.11
C LEU A 39 22.90 17.60 -16.52
N PRO A 40 23.76 16.81 -17.19
CA PRO A 40 24.00 17.00 -18.60
C PRO A 40 22.73 16.63 -19.39
N GLN A 41 22.53 17.29 -20.54
CA GLN A 41 21.26 17.27 -21.27
C GLN A 41 20.86 15.86 -21.76
N ASP A 42 21.85 15.03 -22.07
CA ASP A 42 21.70 13.63 -22.43
C ASP A 42 21.14 12.78 -21.27
N ALA A 43 21.61 13.03 -20.04
CA ALA A 43 21.16 12.30 -18.85
C ALA A 43 19.75 12.68 -18.37
N VAL A 44 19.21 13.82 -18.82
CA VAL A 44 17.86 14.28 -18.40
C VAL A 44 16.78 13.32 -18.89
N ALA A 45 16.85 12.88 -20.15
CA ALA A 45 15.87 11.96 -20.72
C ALA A 45 15.87 10.61 -20.01
N ASP A 46 17.05 10.07 -19.73
CA ASP A 46 17.22 8.80 -19.02
C ASP A 46 16.71 8.88 -17.58
N CYS A 47 17.03 9.97 -16.86
CA CYS A 47 16.53 10.16 -15.49
C CYS A 47 15.00 10.33 -15.47
N ALA A 48 14.42 11.04 -16.44
CA ALA A 48 12.98 11.21 -16.54
C ALA A 48 12.27 9.87 -16.83
N ALA A 49 12.84 9.04 -17.71
CA ALA A 49 12.32 7.70 -17.98
C ALA A 49 12.36 6.82 -16.72
N GLU A 50 13.48 6.81 -15.99
CA GLU A 50 13.61 5.99 -14.79
C GLU A 50 12.67 6.47 -13.66
N LEU A 51 12.51 7.78 -13.47
CA LEU A 51 11.55 8.35 -12.53
C LEU A 51 10.10 7.97 -12.89
N SER A 52 9.75 7.95 -14.18
CA SER A 52 8.43 7.52 -14.63
C SER A 52 8.16 6.05 -14.26
N ILE A 53 9.16 5.18 -14.41
CA ILE A 53 9.07 3.77 -14.00
C ILE A 53 8.87 3.65 -12.49
N ILE A 54 9.67 4.36 -11.70
CA ILE A 54 9.57 4.39 -10.23
C ILE A 54 8.17 4.83 -9.79
N HIS A 55 7.66 5.91 -10.38
CA HIS A 55 6.31 6.41 -10.11
C HIS A 55 5.24 5.37 -10.44
N GLY A 56 5.34 4.69 -11.59
CA GLY A 56 4.42 3.63 -11.98
C GLY A 56 4.42 2.45 -11.00
N LEU A 57 5.60 2.01 -10.55
CA LEU A 57 5.75 0.94 -9.55
C LEU A 57 5.13 1.33 -8.20
N ALA A 58 5.42 2.53 -7.72
CA ALA A 58 4.87 3.04 -6.47
C ALA A 58 3.34 3.16 -6.55
N GLY A 59 2.81 3.68 -7.66
CA GLY A 59 1.37 3.77 -7.90
C GLY A 59 0.68 2.40 -7.87
N ALA A 60 1.24 1.42 -8.59
CA ALA A 60 0.71 0.06 -8.59
C ALA A 60 0.74 -0.60 -7.19
N ALA A 61 1.79 -0.35 -6.41
CA ALA A 61 1.87 -0.83 -5.03
C ALA A 61 0.77 -0.21 -4.15
N CYS A 62 0.54 1.10 -4.25
CA CYS A 62 -0.53 1.79 -3.53
C CYS A 62 -1.93 1.24 -3.90
N ASP A 63 -2.19 1.04 -5.19
CA ASP A 63 -3.44 0.47 -5.68
C ASP A 63 -3.66 -0.95 -5.13
N GLY A 64 -2.61 -1.76 -5.09
CA GLY A 64 -2.62 -3.10 -4.51
C GLY A 64 -2.96 -3.09 -3.01
N VAL A 65 -2.34 -2.20 -2.24
CA VAL A 65 -2.65 -2.03 -0.80
C VAL A 65 -4.09 -1.60 -0.60
N ALA A 66 -4.58 -0.63 -1.39
CA ALA A 66 -5.96 -0.19 -1.32
C ALA A 66 -6.96 -1.31 -1.68
N ALA A 67 -6.62 -2.17 -2.64
CA ALA A 67 -7.43 -3.34 -2.98
C ALA A 67 -7.44 -4.38 -1.84
N ALA A 68 -6.29 -4.64 -1.22
CA ALA A 68 -6.20 -5.54 -0.07
C ALA A 68 -7.02 -5.04 1.12
N GLN A 69 -6.99 -3.73 1.42
CA GLN A 69 -7.82 -3.11 2.46
C GLN A 69 -9.32 -3.30 2.19
N ARG A 70 -9.76 -3.13 0.94
CA ARG A 70 -11.15 -3.40 0.52
C ARG A 70 -11.53 -4.86 0.75
N GLN A 71 -10.67 -5.81 0.35
CA GLN A 71 -10.93 -7.24 0.56
C GLN A 71 -11.01 -7.60 2.06
N LEU A 72 -10.11 -7.08 2.89
CA LEU A 72 -10.16 -7.29 4.34
C LEU A 72 -11.44 -6.73 4.96
N THR A 73 -11.88 -5.56 4.50
CA THR A 73 -13.13 -4.94 4.97
C THR A 73 -14.33 -5.84 4.66
N GLU A 74 -14.39 -6.43 3.46
CA GLU A 74 -15.46 -7.35 3.07
C GLU A 74 -15.41 -8.66 3.88
N ILE A 75 -14.21 -9.22 4.11
CA ILE A 75 -14.04 -10.40 4.97
C ILE A 75 -14.56 -10.13 6.39
N LEU A 76 -14.25 -8.97 6.97
CA LEU A 76 -14.74 -8.59 8.30
C LEU A 76 -16.26 -8.44 8.35
N LYS A 77 -16.88 -7.89 7.31
CA LYS A 77 -18.34 -7.80 7.21
C LYS A 77 -18.99 -9.18 7.13
N LEU A 78 -18.44 -10.07 6.29
CA LEU A 78 -18.94 -11.44 6.16
C LEU A 78 -18.78 -12.24 7.46
N SER A 79 -17.65 -12.09 8.15
CA SER A 79 -17.40 -12.73 9.45
C SER A 79 -18.44 -12.30 10.50
N ARG A 80 -18.74 -10.99 10.61
CA ARG A 80 -19.80 -10.50 11.51
C ARG A 80 -21.19 -11.03 11.14
N ASN A 81 -21.48 -11.15 9.85
CA ASN A 81 -22.73 -11.77 9.41
C ASN A 81 -22.78 -13.24 9.82
N LEU A 82 -21.67 -13.99 9.70
CA LEU A 82 -21.57 -15.38 10.17
C LEU A 82 -21.70 -15.50 11.69
N ASP A 83 -21.22 -14.54 12.49
CA ASP A 83 -21.48 -14.52 13.94
C ASP A 83 -22.97 -14.46 14.29
N THR A 84 -23.78 -13.92 13.37
CA THR A 84 -25.24 -13.88 13.48
C THR A 84 -25.88 -15.24 13.24
N TYR A 85 -25.13 -16.23 12.74
CA TYR A 85 -25.57 -17.60 12.53
C TYR A 85 -24.80 -18.55 13.46
N ASP A 86 -25.43 -19.66 13.84
CA ASP A 86 -24.76 -20.76 14.53
C ASP A 86 -23.96 -21.64 13.55
N SER A 87 -23.24 -22.64 14.07
CA SER A 87 -22.46 -23.57 13.25
C SER A 87 -23.29 -24.46 12.33
N ALA A 88 -24.63 -24.47 12.48
CA ALA A 88 -25.57 -25.13 11.60
C ALA A 88 -26.17 -24.18 10.53
N GLY A 89 -25.76 -22.91 10.52
CA GLY A 89 -26.24 -21.91 9.57
C GLY A 89 -27.61 -21.31 9.91
N GLN A 90 -28.12 -21.52 11.13
CA GLN A 90 -29.37 -20.90 11.59
C GLN A 90 -29.08 -19.56 12.27
N LYS A 91 -29.92 -18.55 12.02
CA LYS A 91 -29.75 -17.23 12.61
C LYS A 91 -29.88 -17.35 14.13
N LYS A 92 -28.85 -16.94 14.88
CA LYS A 92 -28.91 -16.82 16.35
C LYS A 92 -30.00 -15.81 16.68
N ILE A 93 -31.16 -16.31 17.11
CA ILE A 93 -32.24 -15.47 17.62
C ILE A 93 -31.77 -14.97 18.98
N ALA A 94 -31.25 -13.75 19.04
CA ALA A 94 -31.13 -13.06 20.33
C ALA A 94 -32.55 -12.93 20.88
N GLN A 95 -32.90 -13.75 21.88
CA GLN A 95 -34.08 -13.52 22.71
C GLN A 95 -33.87 -12.22 23.48
N VAL A 96 -34.10 -11.08 22.83
CA VAL A 96 -34.41 -9.83 23.51
C VAL A 96 -35.90 -9.90 23.83
N GLY A 97 -36.22 -10.37 25.03
CA GLY A 97 -37.59 -10.41 25.52
C GLY A 97 -37.87 -11.56 26.45
N LEU A 98 -37.51 -11.38 27.72
CA LEU A 98 -38.32 -11.80 28.87
C LEU A 98 -37.74 -11.08 30.10
N GLU A 99 -37.91 -9.76 30.15
CA GLU A 99 -38.06 -9.13 31.45
C GLU A 99 -39.30 -9.75 32.08
N THR A 100 -39.09 -10.72 32.96
CA THR A 100 -40.12 -11.23 33.85
C THR A 100 -40.68 -10.07 34.66
N ALA A 101 -41.83 -9.56 34.23
CA ALA A 101 -42.71 -8.75 35.04
C ALA A 101 -43.17 -9.59 36.25
N LYS A 102 -42.41 -9.53 37.35
CA LYS A 102 -42.92 -9.96 38.66
C LYS A 102 -43.70 -8.79 39.27
N ARG A 103 -45.02 -8.86 39.08
CA ARG A 103 -45.99 -8.29 40.01
C ARG A 103 -46.01 -9.15 41.29
N PHE A 104 -46.45 -8.50 42.37
CA PHE A 104 -46.62 -8.93 43.77
C PHE A 104 -45.40 -8.71 44.66
#